data_AF-A0A381YIR0-F1
#
_entry.id   AF-A0A381YIR0-F1
#
_cell.length_a   1.000
_cell.length_b   1.000
_cell.length_c   1.000
_cell.angle_alpha   90.00
_cell.angle_beta   90.00
_cell.angle_gamma   90.00
#
_symmetry.space_group_name_H-M   'P 1'
#
loop_
_entity.id
_entity.type
_entity.pdbx_description
1 polymer ?
#
loop_
_entity_poly.entity_id
_entity_poly.type
_entity_poly.pdbx_seq_one_letter_code
_entity_poly.pdbx_strand_id
1 'polypeptide(L)'
;MKKYLIVLLFCLGLCSSQSPRGSDLLSDMAESNKNEVYVYWIGTVNGTLEGYKFGSQFALDMLAKDGIITERDKTVYLEALKFKIPNNVTEQKLFNIVWRYINKHPEKRHMDLSTLTFMAINESFK
;
A
#
# COMPACT_ATOMS: atom_id res chain seq x y z
N MET A 1 -15.45 -26.68 21.56
CA MET A 1 -14.71 -25.40 21.44
C MET A 1 -13.26 -25.56 20.96
N LYS A 2 -12.48 -26.56 21.40
CA LYS A 2 -11.07 -26.73 20.98
C LYS A 2 -10.85 -27.02 19.47
N LYS A 3 -11.80 -27.69 18.79
CA LYS A 3 -11.67 -28.03 17.35
C LYS A 3 -11.76 -26.82 16.40
N TYR A 4 -12.54 -25.80 16.76
CA TYR A 4 -12.65 -24.57 15.97
C TYR A 4 -11.41 -23.67 16.08
N LEU A 5 -10.72 -23.73 17.23
CA LEU A 5 -9.49 -22.96 17.46
C LEU A 5 -8.36 -23.41 16.51
N ILE A 6 -8.28 -24.71 16.24
CA ILE A 6 -7.26 -25.31 15.36
C ILE A 6 -7.51 -24.92 13.90
N VAL A 7 -8.78 -24.88 13.46
CA VAL A 7 -9.14 -24.43 12.10
C VAL A 7 -8.84 -22.94 11.92
N LEU A 8 -9.11 -22.12 12.94
CA LEU A 8 -8.79 -20.68 12.91
C LEU A 8 -7.28 -20.44 12.83
N LEU A 9 -6.48 -21.21 13.58
CA LEU A 9 -5.01 -21.15 13.54
C LEU A 9 -4.43 -21.66 12.21
N PHE A 10 -5.05 -22.64 11.57
CA PHE A 10 -4.65 -23.13 10.24
C PHE A 10 -4.93 -22.10 9.14
N CYS A 11 -6.06 -21.36 9.22
CA CYS A 11 -6.34 -20.23 8.33
C CYS A 11 -5.37 -19.06 8.53
N LEU A 12 -4.95 -18.79 9.77
CA LEU A 12 -3.96 -17.74 10.07
C LEU A 12 -2.54 -18.12 9.63
N GLY A 13 -2.17 -19.40 9.64
CA GLY A 13 -0.86 -19.90 9.16
C GLY A 13 -0.69 -19.88 7.64
N LEU A 14 -1.79 -19.99 6.89
CA LEU A 14 -1.81 -19.83 5.42
C LEU A 14 -1.77 -18.35 4.99
N CYS A 15 -1.96 -17.41 5.92
CA CYS A 15 -1.66 -15.99 5.74
C CYS A 15 -0.19 -15.66 6.02
N SER A 16 0.74 -16.58 5.70
CA SER A 16 2.10 -16.19 5.32
C SER A 16 2.06 -15.58 3.91
N SER A 17 1.24 -14.53 3.76
CA SER A 17 1.22 -13.70 2.57
C SER A 17 2.58 -13.03 2.53
N GLN A 18 3.48 -13.55 1.68
CA GLN A 18 4.57 -12.72 1.19
C GLN A 18 3.91 -11.45 0.64
N SER A 19 4.39 -10.30 1.10
CA SER A 19 4.00 -9.00 0.54
C SER A 19 4.08 -9.11 -0.99
N PRO A 20 2.98 -8.84 -1.72
CA PRO A 20 2.98 -9.01 -3.17
C PRO A 20 4.08 -8.15 -3.77
N ARG A 21 4.79 -8.67 -4.76
CA ARG A 21 5.90 -7.98 -5.43
C ARG A 21 5.44 -7.34 -6.73
N GLY A 22 6.29 -6.47 -7.27
CA GLY A 22 6.05 -5.90 -8.59
C GLY A 22 6.00 -6.96 -9.71
N SER A 23 6.78 -8.04 -9.58
CA SER A 23 6.75 -9.18 -10.51
C SER A 23 5.40 -9.87 -10.55
N ASP A 24 4.75 -10.00 -9.40
CA ASP A 24 3.48 -10.72 -9.26
C ASP A 24 2.37 -9.94 -9.97
N LEU A 25 2.32 -8.62 -9.73
CA LEU A 25 1.43 -7.71 -10.44
C LEU A 25 1.62 -7.81 -11.96
N LEU A 26 2.86 -7.77 -12.45
CA LEU A 26 3.11 -7.83 -13.89
C LEU A 26 2.73 -9.17 -14.52
N SER A 27 2.99 -10.28 -13.82
CA SER A 27 2.62 -11.62 -14.26
C SER A 27 1.11 -11.73 -14.40
N ASP A 28 0.38 -11.36 -13.36
CA ASP A 28 -1.08 -11.45 -13.32
C ASP A 28 -1.75 -10.53 -14.37
N MET A 29 -1.16 -9.36 -14.60
CA MET A 29 -1.66 -8.36 -15.55
C MET A 29 -1.30 -8.67 -17.01
N ALA A 30 -0.47 -9.68 -17.29
CA ALA A 30 -0.11 -10.07 -18.66
C ALA A 30 -1.32 -10.62 -19.43
N GLU A 31 -2.22 -11.32 -18.73
CA GLU A 31 -3.41 -11.98 -19.31
C GLU A 31 -4.73 -11.39 -18.79
N SER A 32 -4.67 -10.50 -17.80
CA SER A 32 -5.85 -9.96 -17.12
C SER A 32 -6.24 -8.59 -17.66
N ASN A 33 -7.39 -8.50 -18.33
CA ASN A 33 -8.02 -7.21 -18.68
C ASN A 33 -9.45 -7.16 -18.14
N LYS A 34 -9.70 -6.27 -17.17
CA LYS A 34 -11.03 -5.98 -16.58
C LYS A 34 -11.75 -7.18 -15.93
N ASN A 35 -11.00 -8.08 -15.32
CA ASN A 35 -11.50 -9.19 -14.50
C ASN A 35 -11.27 -8.90 -13.00
N GLU A 36 -11.60 -9.86 -12.14
CA GLU A 36 -11.39 -9.79 -10.69
C GLU A 36 -9.93 -9.56 -10.29
N VAL A 37 -8.98 -10.08 -11.06
CA VAL A 37 -7.53 -9.88 -10.85
C VAL A 37 -7.16 -8.41 -11.06
N TYR A 38 -7.72 -7.78 -12.09
CA TYR A 38 -7.55 -6.35 -12.34
C TYR A 38 -8.10 -5.49 -11.19
N VAL A 39 -9.27 -5.86 -10.64
CA VAL A 39 -9.86 -5.18 -9.48
C VAL A 39 -9.01 -5.39 -8.22
N TYR A 40 -8.51 -6.60 -8.00
CA TYR A 40 -7.60 -6.92 -6.89
C TYR A 40 -6.37 -6.02 -6.90
N TRP A 41 -5.68 -5.88 -8.04
CA TRP A 41 -4.47 -5.06 -8.10
C TRP A 41 -4.73 -3.56 -7.94
N ILE A 42 -5.85 -3.03 -8.47
CA ILE A 42 -6.28 -1.66 -8.17
C ILE A 42 -6.51 -1.52 -6.66
N GLY A 43 -7.24 -2.46 -6.05
CA GLY A 43 -7.52 -2.46 -4.62
C GLY A 43 -6.25 -2.50 -3.76
N THR A 44 -5.28 -3.35 -4.10
CA THR A 44 -4.02 -3.51 -3.35
C THR A 44 -3.17 -2.23 -3.40
N VAL A 45 -3.04 -1.59 -4.57
CA VAL A 45 -2.32 -0.31 -4.68
C VAL A 45 -3.02 0.77 -3.85
N ASN A 46 -4.33 0.95 -4.02
CA ASN A 46 -5.07 2.00 -3.32
C ASN A 46 -5.15 1.75 -1.81
N GLY A 47 -5.31 0.49 -1.39
CA GLY A 47 -5.28 0.09 0.01
C GLY A 47 -3.92 0.35 0.67
N THR A 48 -2.81 0.20 -0.07
CA THR A 48 -1.48 0.60 0.42
C THR A 48 -1.43 2.10 0.71
N LEU A 49 -1.94 2.91 -0.22
CA LEU A 49 -1.92 4.37 -0.12
C LEU A 49 -2.80 4.88 1.03
N GLU A 50 -4.04 4.38 1.13
CA GLU A 50 -4.94 4.73 2.23
C GLU A 50 -4.43 4.18 3.57
N GLY A 51 -3.87 2.97 3.58
CA GLY A 51 -3.26 2.38 4.76
C GLY A 51 -2.12 3.22 5.32
N TYR A 52 -1.28 3.81 4.45
CA TYR A 52 -0.23 4.73 4.88
C TYR A 52 -0.79 6.02 5.47
N LYS A 53 -1.75 6.64 4.78
CA LYS A 53 -2.38 7.88 5.21
C LYS A 53 -3.06 7.71 6.56
N PHE A 54 -3.93 6.70 6.67
CA PHE A 54 -4.63 6.38 7.91
C PHE A 54 -3.67 5.95 9.01
N GLY A 55 -2.75 5.02 8.72
CA GLY A 55 -1.82 4.48 9.71
C GLY A 55 -0.88 5.54 10.27
N SER A 56 -0.38 6.45 9.43
CA SER A 56 0.45 7.56 9.86
C SER A 56 -0.33 8.52 10.76
N GLN A 57 -1.54 8.89 10.36
CA GLN A 57 -2.41 9.75 11.16
C GLN A 57 -2.71 9.12 12.52
N PHE A 58 -3.12 7.85 12.51
CA PHE A 58 -3.45 7.07 13.70
C PHE A 58 -2.28 6.97 14.67
N ALA A 59 -1.08 6.66 14.17
CA ALA A 59 0.11 6.58 15.01
C ALA A 59 0.43 7.93 15.66
N LEU A 60 0.36 9.03 14.90
CA LEU A 60 0.63 10.37 15.42
C LEU A 60 -0.44 10.82 16.43
N ASP A 61 -1.71 10.49 16.21
CA ASP A 61 -2.79 10.74 17.16
C ASP A 61 -2.53 10.02 18.49
N MET A 62 -2.12 8.75 18.44
CA MET A 62 -1.77 7.99 19.64
C MET A 62 -0.58 8.58 20.38
N LEU A 63 0.50 8.91 19.67
CA LEU A 63 1.70 9.49 20.27
C LEU A 63 1.41 10.85 20.94
N ALA A 64 0.54 11.66 20.33
CA ALA A 64 0.12 12.94 20.91
C ALA A 64 -0.75 12.75 22.15
N LYS A 65 -1.72 11.82 22.08
CA LYS A 65 -2.59 11.45 23.21
C LYS A 65 -1.78 10.95 24.41
N ASP A 66 -0.73 10.20 24.17
CA ASP A 66 0.14 9.64 25.21
C ASP A 66 1.19 10.67 25.72
N GLY A 67 1.18 11.90 25.19
CA GLY A 67 2.09 12.98 25.58
C GLY A 67 3.54 12.77 25.13
N ILE A 68 3.80 11.83 24.21
CA ILE A 68 5.13 11.54 23.66
C ILE A 68 5.56 12.65 22.69
N ILE A 69 4.60 13.18 21.93
CA ILE A 69 4.79 14.30 21.01
C ILE A 69 3.73 15.38 21.26
N THR A 70 3.99 16.61 20.81
CA THR A 70 3.00 17.68 20.85
C THR A 70 2.12 17.68 19.59
N GLU A 71 0.97 18.37 19.64
CA GLU A 71 0.14 18.61 18.44
C GLU A 71 0.90 19.37 17.34
N ARG A 72 1.88 20.20 17.73
CA ARG A 72 2.78 20.85 16.77
C ARG A 72 3.68 19.83 16.08
N ASP A 73 4.29 18.92 16.82
CA ASP A 73 5.17 17.88 16.27
C ASP A 73 4.41 16.98 15.30
N LYS A 74 3.17 16.63 15.64
CA LYS A 74 2.28 15.88 14.75
C LYS A 74 2.08 16.56 13.40
N THR A 75 1.85 17.87 13.38
CA THR A 75 1.73 18.64 12.12
C THR A 75 3.04 18.59 11.31
N VAL A 76 4.17 18.80 11.98
CA VAL A 76 5.51 18.75 11.36
C VAL A 76 5.80 17.36 10.78
N TYR A 77 5.47 16.30 11.50
CA TYR A 77 5.71 14.92 11.06
C TYR A 77 4.79 14.52 9.91
N LEU A 78 3.50 14.92 9.93
CA LEU A 78 2.60 14.71 8.79
C LEU A 78 3.14 15.37 7.51
N GLU A 79 3.66 16.59 7.60
CA GLU A 79 4.29 17.25 6.46
C GLU A 79 5.57 16.54 6.00
N ALA A 80 6.40 16.09 6.95
CA ALA A 80 7.66 15.40 6.69
C ALA A 80 7.47 14.02 6.03
N LEU A 81 6.35 13.34 6.28
CA LEU A 81 6.01 12.08 5.62
C LEU A 81 5.77 12.23 4.12
N LYS A 82 5.65 13.48 3.60
CA LYS A 82 5.66 13.87 2.17
C LYS A 82 4.72 13.09 1.26
N PHE A 83 3.72 12.43 1.83
CA PHE A 83 2.76 11.65 1.08
C PHE A 83 1.61 12.55 0.64
N LYS A 84 1.70 13.05 -0.60
CA LYS A 84 0.69 13.92 -1.20
C LYS A 84 0.13 13.25 -2.45
N ILE A 85 -1.11 12.80 -2.35
CA ILE A 85 -1.92 12.43 -3.50
C ILE A 85 -2.91 13.56 -3.75
N PRO A 86 -2.93 14.16 -4.96
CA PRO A 86 -3.92 15.19 -5.27
C PRO A 86 -5.35 14.61 -5.22
N ASN A 87 -6.29 15.36 -4.64
CA ASN A 87 -7.68 14.93 -4.44
C ASN A 87 -8.45 14.64 -5.74
N ASN A 88 -7.90 15.01 -6.90
CA ASN A 88 -8.53 14.82 -8.22
C ASN A 88 -7.98 13.61 -8.99
N VAL A 89 -7.13 12.78 -8.36
CA VAL A 89 -6.58 11.57 -8.99
C VAL A 89 -7.45 10.37 -8.62
N THR A 90 -7.99 9.71 -9.62
CA THR A 90 -8.80 8.50 -9.43
C THR A 90 -7.94 7.30 -9.04
N GLU A 91 -8.56 6.30 -8.40
CA GLU A 91 -7.95 5.06 -7.95
C GLU A 91 -7.31 4.30 -9.11
N GLN A 92 -7.97 4.29 -10.27
CA GLN A 92 -7.45 3.69 -11.49
C GLN A 92 -6.21 4.46 -12.00
N LYS A 93 -6.19 5.79 -11.87
CA LYS A 93 -5.04 6.59 -12.29
C LYS A 93 -3.84 6.37 -11.36
N LEU A 94 -4.07 6.23 -10.05
CA LEU A 94 -3.04 5.83 -9.08
C LEU A 94 -2.45 4.46 -9.42
N PHE A 95 -3.32 3.47 -9.68
CA PHE A 95 -2.89 2.16 -10.14
C PHE A 95 -2.04 2.23 -11.42
N ASN A 96 -2.49 2.98 -12.43
CA ASN A 96 -1.77 3.13 -13.70
C ASN A 96 -0.39 3.78 -13.53
N ILE A 97 -0.24 4.72 -12.58
CA ILE A 97 1.06 5.32 -12.24
C ILE A 97 2.01 4.22 -11.73
N VAL A 98 1.56 3.42 -10.76
CA VAL A 98 2.36 2.35 -10.16
C VAL A 98 2.71 1.28 -11.21
N TRP A 99 1.73 0.82 -11.98
CA TRP A 99 1.95 -0.19 -13.01
C TRP A 99 2.95 0.27 -14.08
N ARG A 100 2.87 1.52 -14.53
CA ARG A 100 3.84 2.10 -15.47
C ARG A 100 5.23 2.21 -14.85
N TYR A 101 5.33 2.59 -13.58
CA TYR A 101 6.62 2.68 -12.88
C TYR A 101 7.31 1.31 -12.79
N ILE A 102 6.58 0.25 -12.42
CA ILE A 102 7.11 -1.12 -12.32
C ILE A 102 7.55 -1.65 -13.69
N ASN A 103 6.79 -1.34 -14.75
CA ASN A 103 7.17 -1.69 -16.12
C ASN A 103 8.50 -1.02 -16.52
N LYS A 104 8.68 0.27 -16.21
CA LYS A 104 9.87 1.04 -16.53
C LYS A 104 11.13 0.65 -15.73
N HIS A 105 10.96 -0.01 -14.59
CA HIS A 105 12.06 -0.34 -13.66
C HIS A 105 12.18 -1.86 -13.45
N PRO A 106 12.64 -2.62 -14.47
CA PRO A 106 12.77 -4.08 -14.38
C PRO A 106 13.63 -4.56 -13.20
N GLU A 107 14.67 -3.81 -12.86
CA GLU A 107 15.59 -4.10 -11.77
C GLU A 107 14.91 -4.02 -10.39
N LYS A 108 13.80 -3.29 -10.25
CA LYS A 108 13.08 -3.11 -8.97
C LYS A 108 11.90 -4.07 -8.78
N ARG A 109 11.53 -4.86 -9.79
CA ARG A 109 10.30 -5.70 -9.77
C ARG A 109 10.26 -6.73 -8.65
N HIS A 110 11.43 -7.12 -8.13
CA HIS A 110 11.55 -8.05 -7.01
C HIS A 110 11.16 -7.43 -5.66
N MET A 111 11.05 -6.09 -5.58
CA MET A 111 10.66 -5.38 -4.37
C MET A 111 9.17 -5.53 -4.09
N ASP A 112 8.83 -5.34 -2.82
CA ASP A 112 7.45 -5.29 -2.35
C ASP A 112 6.66 -4.20 -3.08
N LEU A 113 5.43 -4.54 -3.45
CA LEU A 113 4.51 -3.65 -4.14
C LEU A 113 4.21 -2.40 -3.31
N SER A 114 4.20 -2.51 -1.98
CA SER A 114 4.03 -1.36 -1.10
C SER A 114 5.15 -0.34 -1.30
N THR A 115 6.40 -0.79 -1.29
CA THR A 115 7.59 0.04 -1.57
C THR A 115 7.54 0.64 -2.97
N LEU A 116 7.23 -0.17 -3.98
CA LEU A 116 7.11 0.29 -5.36
C LEU A 116 6.00 1.33 -5.53
N THR A 117 4.90 1.15 -4.83
CA THR A 117 3.77 2.08 -4.80
C THR A 117 4.20 3.44 -4.28
N PHE A 118 4.90 3.51 -3.13
CA PHE A 118 5.40 4.79 -2.61
C PHE A 118 6.41 5.44 -3.55
N MET A 119 7.35 4.68 -4.10
CA MET A 119 8.35 5.22 -5.03
C MET A 119 7.67 5.83 -6.27
N ALA A 120 6.71 5.13 -6.87
CA ALA A 120 5.99 5.57 -8.05
C ALA A 120 5.18 6.86 -7.80
N ILE A 121 4.47 6.92 -6.67
CA ILE A 121 3.65 8.08 -6.29
C ILE A 121 4.55 9.28 -5.97
N ASN A 122 5.60 9.09 -5.20
CA ASN A 122 6.55 10.15 -4.87
C ASN A 122 7.30 10.66 -6.12
N GLU A 123 7.63 9.80 -7.08
CA GLU A 123 8.21 10.25 -8.35
C GLU A 123 7.22 11.05 -9.21
N SER A 124 5.94 10.68 -9.17
CA SER A 124 4.91 11.29 -10.03
C SER A 124 4.34 12.61 -9.52
N PHE A 125 4.40 12.87 -8.21
CA PHE A 125 3.82 14.06 -7.58
C PHE A 125 4.84 14.92 -6.83
N LYS A 126 6.12 14.78 -7.16
CA LYS A 126 7.20 15.65 -6.68
C LYS A 126 7.02 17.10 -7.12
#